data_AF-A0A3B9VDN4-F1
#
_entry.id   AF-A0A3B9VDN4-F1
#
_cell.length_a   1.000
_cell.length_b   1.000
_cell.length_c   1.000
_cell.angle_alpha   90.00
_cell.angle_beta   90.00
_cell.angle_gamma   90.00
#
_symmetry.space_group_name_H-M   'P 1'
#
loop_
_entity.id
_entity.type
_entity.pdbx_description
1 polymer ?
#
loop_
_entity_poly.entity_id
_entity_poly.type
_entity_poly.pdbx_seq_one_letter_code
_entity_poly.pdbx_strand_id
1 'polypeptide(L)'
;MEDNRPLNFEQACNYLDEKKETLAEDTKKDAQGFDAIVNASPESRKKALMYWLCRVDWISPAVKKLIPAEFLLGGGESNKELLRSMKHFMTLRIYGHSLPYISNYLGRSVQSLLKMEKAAIVAIREEMEKTQKNCIPILGRG
;
A
#
# COMPACT_ATOMS: atom_id res chain seq x y z
N MET A 1 -21.42 2.88 13.80
CA MET A 1 -20.84 3.95 12.96
C MET A 1 -19.35 3.77 13.02
N GLU A 2 -18.69 3.47 11.89
CA GLU A 2 -17.22 3.46 11.87
C GLU A 2 -16.74 4.86 12.28
N ASP A 3 -15.86 4.91 13.27
CA ASP A 3 -15.28 6.13 13.79
C ASP A 3 -14.42 6.75 12.68
N ASN A 4 -14.91 7.80 12.02
CA ASN A 4 -14.24 8.47 10.89
C ASN A 4 -12.97 9.26 11.30
N ARG A 5 -12.47 9.05 12.53
CA ARG A 5 -11.20 9.62 12.99
C ARG A 5 -10.04 8.94 12.25
N PRO A 6 -9.10 9.71 11.68
CA PRO A 6 -7.97 9.14 10.97
C PRO A 6 -7.14 8.31 11.94
N LEU A 7 -6.75 7.11 11.48
CA LEU A 7 -5.82 6.28 12.22
C LEU A 7 -4.48 7.03 12.34
N ASN A 8 -4.00 7.16 13.57
CA ASN A 8 -2.64 7.62 13.80
C ASN A 8 -1.62 6.59 13.25
N PHE A 9 -0.35 6.97 13.22
CA PHE A 9 0.70 6.16 12.62
C PHE A 9 0.78 4.73 13.19
N GLU A 10 0.70 4.58 14.52
CA GLU A 10 0.74 3.28 15.18
C GLU A 10 -0.54 2.46 14.94
N GLN A 11 -1.70 3.10 15.00
CA GLN A 11 -2.99 2.47 14.73
C GLN A 11 -3.05 1.92 13.30
N ALA A 12 -2.55 2.68 12.31
CA ALA A 12 -2.52 2.21 10.93
C ALA A 12 -1.56 1.04 10.72
N CYS A 13 -0.38 1.07 11.37
CA CYS A 13 0.56 -0.06 11.31
C CYS A 13 -0.04 -1.32 11.94
N ASN A 14 -0.55 -1.21 13.18
CA ASN A 14 -1.13 -2.34 13.92
C ASN A 14 -2.33 -2.93 13.18
N TYR A 15 -3.19 -2.07 12.62
CA TYR A 15 -4.34 -2.52 11.86
C TYR A 15 -3.96 -3.32 10.61
N LEU A 16 -2.90 -2.93 9.89
CA LEU A 16 -2.39 -3.70 8.75
C LEU A 16 -1.80 -5.04 9.19
N ASP A 17 -1.11 -5.07 10.33
CA ASP A 17 -0.52 -6.30 10.87
C ASP A 17 -1.62 -7.28 11.33
N GLU A 18 -2.64 -6.81 12.04
CA GLU A 18 -3.81 -7.60 12.46
C GLU A 18 -4.64 -8.14 11.29
N LYS A 19 -4.75 -7.36 10.21
CA LYS A 19 -5.56 -7.74 9.05
C LYS A 19 -4.84 -8.66 8.06
N LYS A 20 -3.53 -8.86 8.20
CA LYS A 20 -2.70 -9.61 7.25
C LYS A 20 -3.20 -11.04 7.02
N GLU A 21 -3.62 -11.74 8.08
CA GLU A 21 -4.10 -13.13 8.00
C GLU A 21 -5.54 -13.20 7.49
N THR A 22 -6.43 -12.38 8.04
CA THR A 22 -7.87 -12.37 7.70
C THR A 22 -8.14 -11.95 6.25
N LEU A 23 -7.36 -11.01 5.70
CA LEU A 23 -7.57 -10.53 4.34
C LEU A 23 -7.23 -11.58 3.27
N ALA A 24 -6.35 -12.55 3.56
CA ALA A 24 -5.88 -13.52 2.59
C ALA A 24 -6.97 -14.51 2.14
N GLU A 25 -7.95 -14.80 3.00
CA GLU A 25 -9.07 -15.69 2.66
C GLU A 25 -10.17 -14.94 1.89
N ASP A 26 -10.52 -13.73 2.33
CA ASP A 26 -11.59 -12.92 1.74
C ASP A 26 -11.25 -12.35 0.35
N THR A 27 -9.97 -12.07 0.08
CA THR A 27 -9.56 -11.36 -1.15
C THR A 27 -9.00 -12.27 -2.24
N LYS A 28 -8.95 -13.59 -2.05
CA LYS A 28 -8.33 -14.54 -3.00
C LYS A 28 -8.84 -14.44 -4.44
N LYS A 29 -10.11 -14.10 -4.66
CA LYS A 29 -10.70 -13.91 -6.00
C LYS A 29 -10.41 -12.51 -6.58
N ASP A 30 -10.47 -11.48 -5.75
CA ASP A 30 -10.32 -10.07 -6.16
C ASP A 30 -8.84 -9.63 -6.24
N ALA A 31 -7.93 -10.38 -5.62
CA ALA A 31 -6.49 -10.11 -5.56
C ALA A 31 -5.70 -10.77 -6.71
N GLN A 32 -6.34 -11.45 -7.67
CA GLN A 32 -5.65 -12.23 -8.72
C GLN A 32 -4.87 -11.38 -9.73
N GLY A 33 -5.08 -10.07 -9.78
CA GLY A 33 -4.36 -9.16 -10.66
C GLY A 33 -4.75 -7.70 -10.44
N PHE A 34 -3.93 -6.76 -10.90
CA PHE A 34 -4.19 -5.33 -10.68
C PHE A 34 -5.48 -4.89 -11.38
N ASP A 35 -5.77 -5.44 -12.56
CA ASP A 35 -7.01 -5.15 -13.29
C ASP A 35 -8.26 -5.64 -12.55
N ALA A 36 -8.17 -6.74 -11.80
CA ALA A 36 -9.26 -7.21 -10.94
C ALA A 36 -9.55 -6.19 -9.82
N ILE A 37 -8.51 -5.63 -9.19
CA ILE A 37 -8.65 -4.59 -8.15
C ILE A 37 -9.32 -3.33 -8.70
N VAL A 38 -8.92 -2.89 -9.89
CA VAL A 38 -9.48 -1.69 -10.52
C VAL A 38 -10.96 -1.87 -10.83
N ASN A 39 -11.37 -3.06 -11.30
CA ASN A 39 -12.76 -3.33 -11.68
C ASN A 39 -13.64 -3.85 -10.53
N ALA A 40 -13.05 -4.13 -9.36
CA ALA A 40 -13.79 -4.60 -8.19
C ALA A 40 -14.73 -3.53 -7.61
N SER A 41 -15.72 -3.98 -6.83
CA SER A 41 -16.57 -3.10 -6.02
C SER A 41 -15.72 -2.21 -5.11
N PRO A 42 -16.20 -1.02 -4.68
CA PRO A 42 -15.43 -0.15 -3.79
C PRO A 42 -14.92 -0.86 -2.52
N GLU A 43 -15.73 -1.73 -1.92
CA GLU A 43 -15.36 -2.48 -0.72
C GLU A 43 -14.33 -3.59 -1.03
N SER A 44 -14.53 -4.35 -2.10
CA SER A 44 -13.56 -5.35 -2.57
C SER A 44 -12.22 -4.72 -2.92
N ARG A 45 -12.23 -3.56 -3.60
CA ARG A 45 -11.02 -2.80 -3.93
C ARG A 45 -10.28 -2.36 -2.67
N LYS A 46 -11.01 -1.87 -1.66
CA LYS A 46 -10.44 -1.50 -0.35
C LYS A 46 -9.71 -2.70 0.28
N LYS A 47 -10.40 -3.85 0.37
CA LYS A 47 -9.85 -5.09 0.94
C LYS A 47 -8.63 -5.58 0.16
N ALA A 48 -8.68 -5.60 -1.17
CA ALA A 48 -7.58 -6.06 -2.01
C ALA A 48 -6.36 -5.14 -1.94
N LEU A 49 -6.55 -3.82 -1.96
CA LEU A 49 -5.45 -2.86 -1.79
C LEU A 49 -4.80 -2.98 -0.42
N MET A 50 -5.60 -3.16 0.66
CA MET A 50 -5.07 -3.42 1.99
C MET A 50 -4.26 -4.72 2.03
N TYR A 51 -4.79 -5.80 1.45
CA TYR A 51 -4.10 -7.08 1.41
C TYR A 51 -2.71 -6.97 0.77
N TRP A 52 -2.64 -6.35 -0.41
CA TRP A 52 -1.36 -6.18 -1.10
C TRP A 52 -0.42 -5.21 -0.38
N LEU A 53 -0.96 -4.12 0.18
CA LEU A 53 -0.18 -3.19 0.98
C LEU A 53 0.47 -3.88 2.20
N CYS A 54 -0.23 -4.79 2.86
CA CYS A 54 0.33 -5.58 3.97
C CYS A 54 1.53 -6.44 3.52
N ARG A 55 1.51 -6.94 2.29
CA ARG A 55 2.54 -7.82 1.72
C ARG A 55 3.77 -7.08 1.22
N VAL A 56 3.67 -5.79 0.89
CA VAL A 56 4.85 -5.00 0.55
C VAL A 56 5.78 -4.98 1.76
N ASP A 57 6.95 -5.61 1.60
CA ASP A 57 7.99 -5.78 2.62
C ASP A 57 9.29 -5.01 2.25
N TRP A 58 9.35 -4.49 1.03
CA TRP A 58 10.51 -3.82 0.46
C TRP A 58 10.08 -2.77 -0.58
N ILE A 59 10.92 -1.76 -0.77
CA ILE A 59 10.72 -0.68 -1.74
C ILE A 59 11.88 -0.67 -2.73
N SER A 60 11.59 -0.91 -4.02
CA SER A 60 12.60 -0.94 -5.06
C SER A 60 13.30 0.40 -5.27
N PRO A 61 14.53 0.44 -5.82
CA PRO A 61 15.21 1.69 -6.14
C PRO A 61 14.41 2.52 -7.14
N ALA A 62 13.63 1.87 -8.01
CA ALA A 62 12.72 2.55 -8.94
C ALA A 62 11.58 3.25 -8.18
N VAL A 63 10.93 2.57 -7.23
CA VAL A 63 9.90 3.17 -6.39
C VAL A 63 10.45 4.29 -5.51
N LYS A 64 11.64 4.13 -4.91
CA LYS A 64 12.29 5.18 -4.11
C LYS A 64 12.46 6.49 -4.86
N LYS A 65 12.82 6.43 -6.15
CA LYS A 65 12.98 7.62 -7.01
C LYS A 65 11.67 8.39 -7.22
N LEU A 66 10.52 7.75 -7.01
CA LEU A 66 9.21 8.40 -7.08
C LEU A 66 8.84 9.12 -5.78
N ILE A 67 9.46 8.74 -4.66
CA ILE A 67 9.11 9.28 -3.35
C ILE A 67 9.79 10.65 -3.17
N PRO A 68 9.03 11.71 -2.83
CA PRO A 68 9.60 13.03 -2.62
C PRO A 68 10.65 13.04 -1.51
N ALA A 69 11.71 13.83 -1.69
CA ALA A 69 12.82 13.93 -0.75
C ALA A 69 12.39 14.36 0.66
N GLU A 70 11.28 15.08 0.82
CA GLU A 70 10.77 15.46 2.14
C GLU A 70 10.30 14.27 2.99
N PHE A 71 9.99 13.14 2.36
CA PHE A 71 9.73 11.85 3.04
C PHE A 71 11.02 11.06 3.28
N LEU A 72 12.14 11.49 2.70
CA LEU A 72 13.45 10.88 2.86
C LEU A 72 14.25 11.81 3.77
N LEU A 73 14.06 11.70 5.08
CA LEU A 73 14.69 12.59 6.07
C LEU A 73 16.22 12.49 6.01
N GLY A 74 16.87 13.28 5.14
CA GLY A 74 18.25 13.78 5.18
C GLY A 74 19.43 12.82 5.34
N GLY A 75 19.22 11.54 5.60
CA GLY A 75 20.28 10.62 6.00
C GLY A 75 19.71 9.27 6.40
N GLY A 76 19.64 8.35 5.43
CA GLY A 76 19.62 6.92 5.73
C GLY A 76 18.37 6.38 6.42
N GLU A 77 17.17 6.92 6.16
CA GLU A 77 15.95 6.19 6.55
C GLU A 77 16.04 4.75 6.06
N SER A 78 15.84 3.83 6.99
CA SER A 78 15.84 2.42 6.67
C SER A 78 14.67 2.16 5.70
N ASN A 79 14.81 1.19 4.79
CA ASN A 79 13.69 0.73 3.94
C ASN A 79 12.40 0.50 4.75
N LYS A 80 12.54 0.17 6.03
CA LYS A 80 11.44 -0.05 6.97
C LYS A 80 10.67 1.23 7.30
N GLU A 81 11.32 2.36 7.57
CA GLU A 81 10.65 3.62 7.91
C GLU A 81 9.86 4.17 6.73
N LEU A 82 10.48 4.16 5.55
CA LEU A 82 9.84 4.55 4.30
C LEU A 82 8.60 3.70 4.01
N LEU A 83 8.71 2.39 4.24
CA LEU A 83 7.60 1.46 4.09
C LEU A 83 6.49 1.71 5.12
N ARG A 84 6.82 2.01 6.37
CA ARG A 84 5.82 2.35 7.40
C ARG A 84 5.08 3.64 7.04
N SER A 85 5.79 4.68 6.61
CA SER A 85 5.19 5.93 6.13
C SER A 85 4.27 5.71 4.93
N MET A 86 4.68 4.85 3.99
CA MET A 86 3.86 4.44 2.85
C MET A 86 2.59 3.71 3.29
N LYS A 87 2.73 2.76 4.21
CA LYS A 87 1.61 1.98 4.77
C LYS A 87 0.63 2.88 5.51
N HIS A 88 1.11 3.82 6.32
CA HIS A 88 0.27 4.80 7.01
C HIS A 88 -0.52 5.67 6.03
N PHE A 89 0.17 6.31 5.09
CA PHE A 89 -0.45 7.14 4.07
C PHE A 89 -1.51 6.39 3.25
N MET A 90 -1.17 5.20 2.74
CA MET A 90 -2.09 4.41 1.93
C MET A 90 -3.28 3.90 2.73
N THR A 91 -3.11 3.57 4.01
CA THR A 91 -4.23 3.22 4.88
C THR A 91 -5.22 4.39 4.95
N LEU A 92 -4.74 5.62 5.18
CA LEU A 92 -5.62 6.79 5.19
C LEU A 92 -6.35 6.97 3.84
N ARG A 93 -5.65 6.81 2.71
CA ARG A 93 -6.26 6.90 1.37
C ARG A 93 -7.33 5.84 1.11
N ILE A 94 -7.04 4.60 1.48
CA ILE A 94 -7.94 3.45 1.34
C ILE A 94 -9.21 3.62 2.18
N TYR A 95 -9.10 4.28 3.35
CA TYR A 95 -10.25 4.62 4.19
C TYR A 95 -11.06 5.84 3.70
N GLY A 96 -10.72 6.38 2.53
CA GLY A 96 -11.50 7.44 1.90
C GLY A 96 -11.13 8.86 2.34
N HIS A 97 -10.06 9.04 3.12
CA HIS A 97 -9.59 10.38 3.44
C HIS A 97 -9.06 11.07 2.18
N SER A 98 -9.49 12.32 1.97
CA SER A 98 -9.10 13.12 0.80
C SER A 98 -7.64 13.59 0.89
N LEU A 99 -6.99 13.81 -0.24
CA LEU A 99 -5.62 14.34 -0.28
C LEU A 99 -5.48 15.68 0.45
N PRO A 100 -6.41 16.65 0.34
CA PRO A 100 -6.35 17.88 1.14
C PRO A 100 -6.42 17.62 2.65
N TYR A 101 -7.26 16.67 3.08
CA TYR A 101 -7.35 16.31 4.49
C TYR A 101 -6.04 15.70 5.01
N ILE A 102 -5.50 14.73 4.27
CA ILE A 102 -4.23 14.06 4.61
C ILE A 102 -3.06 15.05 4.56
N SER A 103 -3.09 16.00 3.63
CA SER A 103 -2.10 17.07 3.50
C SER A 103 -2.03 17.92 4.77
N ASN A 104 -3.19 18.36 5.27
CA ASN A 104 -3.28 19.08 6.54
C ASN A 104 -2.86 18.22 7.73
N TYR A 105 -3.26 16.95 7.75
CA TYR A 105 -2.98 16.02 8.85
C TYR A 105 -1.50 15.66 8.97
N LEU A 106 -0.82 15.40 7.85
CA LEU A 106 0.60 15.00 7.83
C LEU A 106 1.56 16.19 7.69
N GLY A 107 1.05 17.41 7.47
CA GLY A 107 1.88 18.59 7.20
C GLY A 107 2.68 18.46 5.91
N ARG A 108 2.10 17.83 4.87
CA ARG A 108 2.76 17.55 3.58
C ARG A 108 1.99 18.15 2.44
N SER A 109 2.66 18.51 1.34
CA SER A 109 1.96 19.08 0.18
C SER A 109 1.10 18.02 -0.52
N VAL A 110 -0.04 18.41 -1.08
CA VAL A 110 -0.88 17.53 -1.91
C VAL A 110 -0.08 16.93 -3.07
N GLN A 111 0.83 17.69 -3.68
CA GLN A 111 1.70 17.21 -4.76
C GLN A 111 2.65 16.10 -4.29
N SER A 112 3.19 16.24 -3.08
CA SER A 112 4.06 15.24 -2.47
C SER A 112 3.27 13.96 -2.12
N LEU A 113 2.04 14.11 -1.63
CA LEU A 113 1.14 12.97 -1.38
C LEU A 113 0.72 12.25 -2.67
N LEU A 114 0.49 12.95 -3.77
CA LEU A 114 0.22 12.33 -5.08
C LEU A 114 1.40 11.49 -5.57
N LYS A 115 2.63 11.99 -5.38
CA LYS A 115 3.84 11.23 -5.69
C LYS A 115 3.98 10.00 -4.78
N MET A 116 3.64 10.14 -3.50
CA MET A 116 3.61 9.02 -2.54
C MET A 116 2.58 7.95 -2.91
N GLU A 117 1.38 8.36 -3.33
CA GLU A 117 0.33 7.46 -3.82
C GLU A 117 0.79 6.70 -5.05
N LYS A 118 1.38 7.40 -6.02
CA LYS A 118 1.96 6.77 -7.20
C LYS A 118 3.04 5.75 -6.82
N ALA A 119 3.96 6.11 -5.92
CA ALA A 119 5.02 5.22 -5.46
C ALA A 119 4.44 3.96 -4.80
N ALA A 120 3.44 4.11 -3.95
CA ALA A 120 2.80 3.00 -3.26
C ALA A 120 2.06 2.06 -4.22
N ILE A 121 1.36 2.59 -5.22
CA ILE A 121 0.68 1.79 -6.24
C ILE A 121 1.70 1.00 -7.08
N VAL A 122 2.85 1.59 -7.41
CA VAL A 122 3.94 0.87 -8.10
C VAL A 122 4.50 -0.24 -7.21
N ALA A 123 4.75 0.02 -5.93
CA ALA A 123 5.22 -1.00 -4.98
C ALA A 123 4.24 -2.18 -4.85
N ILE A 124 2.93 -1.89 -4.78
CA ILE A 124 1.89 -2.92 -4.78
C ILE A 124 1.95 -3.74 -6.06
N ARG A 125 2.06 -3.11 -7.24
CA ARG A 125 2.18 -3.82 -8.51
C ARG A 125 3.41 -4.71 -8.57
N GLU A 126 4.58 -4.23 -8.14
CA GLU A 126 5.81 -5.02 -8.11
C GLU A 126 5.65 -6.27 -7.21
N GLU A 127 5.02 -6.14 -6.03
CA GLU A 127 4.78 -7.26 -5.13
C GLU A 127 3.75 -8.27 -5.70
N MET A 128 2.74 -7.79 -6.42
CA MET A 128 1.78 -8.62 -7.16
C MET A 128 2.49 -9.45 -8.24
N GLU A 129 3.28 -8.80 -9.09
CA GLU A 129 4.02 -9.46 -10.17
C GLU A 129 5.02 -10.50 -9.63
N LYS A 130 5.74 -10.17 -8.55
CA LYS A 130 6.63 -11.09 -7.85
C LYS A 130 5.88 -12.33 -7.36
N THR A 131 4.71 -12.13 -6.74
CA THR A 131 3.88 -13.24 -6.26
C THR A 131 3.36 -14.09 -7.41
N GLN A 132 2.88 -13.49 -8.51
CA GLN A 132 2.41 -14.23 -9.69
C GLN A 132 3.52 -15.03 -10.37
N LYS A 133 4.72 -14.47 -10.52
CA LYS A 133 5.88 -15.17 -11.10
C LYS A 133 6.30 -16.39 -10.26
N ASN A 134 6.19 -16.30 -8.93
CA ASN A 134 6.47 -17.41 -8.01
C ASN A 134 5.34 -18.45 -7.94
N CYS A 135 4.15 -18.14 -8.48
CA CYS A 135 2.99 -19.03 -8.54
C CYS A 135 2.83 -19.75 -9.89
N ILE A 136 3.77 -19.60 -10.83
CA ILE A 136 3.82 -20.45 -12.02
C ILE A 136 4.40 -21.80 -11.57
N PRO A 137 3.64 -22.90 -11.56
CA PRO A 137 4.25 -24.21 -11.35
C PRO A 137 5.22 -24.44 -12.51
N ILE A 138 6.48 -24.75 -12.18
CA ILE A 138 7.46 -25.29 -13.12
C ILE A 138 6.97 -26.69 -13.50
N LEU A 139 5.95 -26.77 -14.36
CA LEU A 139 5.51 -27.98 -15.02
C LEU A 139 5.68 -27.74 -16.52
N GLY A 140 6.85 -28.12 -17.02
CA GLY A 140 7.18 -28.02 -18.44
C GLY A 140 8.67 -28.04 -18.79
N ARG A 141 9.45 -28.97 -18.23
CA ARG A 141 10.66 -29.52 -18.88
C ARG A 141 10.84 -30.97 -18.45
N GLY A 142 10.14 -31.86 -19.14
CA GLY A 142 10.39 -33.29 -19.24
C GLY A 142 10.22 -33.67 -20.70
#